data_AF-A0A6G0VTH2-F1
#
_entry.id   AF-A0A6G0VTH2-F1
#
_cell.length_a   1.000
_cell.length_b   1.000
_cell.length_c   1.000
_cell.angle_alpha   90.00
_cell.angle_beta   90.00
_cell.angle_gamma   90.00
#
_symmetry.space_group_name_H-M   'P 1'
#
loop_
_entity.id
_entity.type
_entity.pdbx_description
1 polymer ?
#
loop_
_entity_poly.entity_id
_entity_poly.type
_entity_poly.pdbx_seq_one_letter_code
_entity_poly.pdbx_strand_id
1 'polypeptide(L)'
;MDPKSQGLELNADERVDVLEFIYNLGVEMKVDVMNDLSNYQSKQGYFAKQFISENSLITEPVKWWKFIDHISPLSKVEVRILTALCTSAATERAFSTFSWIHSKKRNRLTTERAEKLTYLSYNWKLKNKKVKFPKI
;
A
#
# COMPACT_ATOMS: atom_id res chain seq x y z
N MET A 1 7.93 0.19 -2.51
CA MET A 1 9.17 -0.59 -2.62
C MET A 1 9.00 -1.92 -1.91
N ASP A 2 8.73 -3.01 -2.64
CA ASP A 2 8.84 -4.36 -2.05
C ASP A 2 10.33 -4.62 -1.82
N PRO A 3 10.78 -4.94 -0.58
CA PRO A 3 12.18 -5.24 -0.33
C PRO A 3 12.74 -6.40 -1.15
N LYS A 4 11.89 -7.23 -1.76
CA LYS A 4 12.27 -8.31 -2.66
C LYS A 4 12.52 -7.84 -4.09
N SER A 5 11.71 -6.90 -4.60
CA SER A 5 11.84 -6.42 -5.98
C SER A 5 12.67 -5.14 -6.08
N GLN A 6 12.75 -4.31 -5.04
CA GLN A 6 13.50 -3.05 -4.96
C GLN A 6 13.40 -2.14 -6.22
N GLY A 7 12.29 -2.23 -6.97
CA GLY A 7 12.13 -1.51 -8.23
C GLY A 7 13.04 -2.00 -9.37
N LEU A 8 13.64 -3.19 -9.28
CA LEU A 8 14.45 -3.83 -10.32
C LEU A 8 13.71 -3.97 -11.66
N GLU A 9 12.38 -4.05 -11.62
CA GLU A 9 11.52 -4.17 -12.80
C GLU A 9 11.14 -2.82 -13.43
N LEU A 10 11.53 -1.69 -12.82
CA LEU A 10 11.19 -0.34 -13.29
C LEU A 10 12.28 0.24 -14.19
N ASN A 11 11.86 0.92 -15.26
CA ASN A 11 12.72 1.73 -16.11
C ASN A 11 13.18 3.01 -15.41
N ALA A 12 14.18 3.71 -15.97
CA ALA A 12 14.77 4.91 -15.36
C ALA A 12 13.73 6.01 -15.09
N ASP A 13 12.83 6.27 -16.04
CA ASP A 13 11.80 7.30 -15.90
C ASP A 13 10.78 6.91 -14.81
N GLU A 14 10.30 5.67 -14.82
CA GLU A 14 9.37 5.17 -13.80
C GLU A 14 9.98 5.20 -12.38
N ARG A 15 11.31 5.00 -12.27
CA ARG A 15 12.01 5.13 -10.99
C ARG A 15 11.99 6.56 -10.49
N VAL A 16 12.14 7.55 -11.36
CA VAL A 16 12.07 8.97 -10.99
C VAL A 16 10.66 9.31 -10.53
N ASP A 17 9.62 8.86 -11.25
CA ASP A 17 8.22 9.09 -10.87
C ASP A 17 7.90 8.48 -9.50
N VAL A 18 8.36 7.26 -9.24
CA VAL A 18 8.18 6.59 -7.95
C VAL A 18 8.90 7.33 -6.83
N LEU A 19 10.13 7.80 -7.08
CA LEU A 19 10.89 8.59 -6.11
C LEU A 19 10.20 9.92 -5.78
N GLU A 20 9.72 10.62 -6.80
CA GLU A 20 8.95 11.86 -6.63
C GLU A 20 7.68 11.61 -5.82
N PHE A 21 6.95 10.53 -6.14
CA PHE A 21 5.75 10.15 -5.40
C PHE A 21 6.03 9.87 -3.92
N ILE A 22 7.08 9.09 -3.62
CA ILE A 22 7.49 8.77 -2.24
C ILE A 22 7.88 10.04 -1.48
N TYR A 23 8.63 10.94 -2.13
CA TYR A 23 9.03 12.21 -1.55
C TYR A 23 7.82 13.09 -1.21
N ASN A 24 6.91 13.29 -2.17
CA ASN A 24 5.71 14.09 -1.98
C ASN A 24 4.80 13.52 -0.88
N LEU A 25 4.69 12.19 -0.80
CA LEU A 25 3.94 11.53 0.26
C LEU A 25 4.61 11.70 1.64
N GLY A 26 5.95 11.68 1.70
CA GLY A 26 6.71 12.03 2.90
C GLY A 26 6.42 13.46 3.37
N VAL A 27 6.41 14.43 2.45
CA VAL A 27 6.07 15.83 2.73
C VAL A 27 4.64 15.95 3.29
N GLU A 28 3.65 15.30 2.67
CA GLU A 28 2.26 15.28 3.15
C GLU A 28 2.17 14.70 4.58
N MET A 29 2.92 13.64 4.84
CA MET A 29 2.96 12.97 6.14
C MET A 29 3.83 13.70 7.18
N LYS A 30 4.51 14.78 6.78
CA LYS A 30 5.49 15.50 7.61
C LYS A 30 6.63 14.60 8.11
N VAL A 31 7.11 13.73 7.23
CA VAL A 31 8.20 12.78 7.47
C VAL A 31 9.33 13.07 6.49
N ASP A 32 10.54 13.32 7.02
CA ASP A 32 11.73 13.41 6.17
C ASP A 32 12.17 12.00 5.76
N VAL A 33 12.10 11.73 4.47
CA VAL A 33 12.43 10.43 3.88
C VAL A 33 13.69 10.48 3.02
N MET A 34 14.26 11.65 2.72
CA MET A 34 15.26 11.79 1.66
C MET A 34 16.54 10.99 1.98
N ASN A 35 17.06 11.15 3.20
CA ASN A 35 18.29 10.48 3.62
C ASN A 35 18.10 8.95 3.72
N ASP A 36 16.96 8.52 4.27
CA ASP A 36 16.63 7.11 4.41
C ASP A 36 16.37 6.43 3.06
N LEU A 37 15.71 7.14 2.15
CA LEU A 37 15.44 6.66 0.79
C LEU A 37 16.74 6.46 0.02
N SER A 38 17.67 7.41 0.10
CA SER A 38 19.01 7.28 -0.46
C SER A 38 19.74 6.07 0.16
N ASN A 39 19.79 5.98 1.49
CA ASN A 39 20.46 4.88 2.19
C ASN A 39 19.87 3.50 1.86
N TYR A 40 18.55 3.43 1.69
CA TYR A 40 17.84 2.21 1.33
C TYR A 40 18.22 1.75 -0.09
N GLN A 41 18.22 2.66 -1.07
CA GLN A 41 18.58 2.35 -2.44
C GLN A 41 20.06 1.96 -2.59
N SER A 42 20.95 2.65 -1.88
CA SER A 42 22.39 2.37 -1.91
C SER A 42 22.82 1.23 -0.99
N LYS A 43 21.89 0.61 -0.23
CA LYS A 43 22.16 -0.39 0.81
C LYS A 43 23.24 0.08 1.81
N GLN A 44 23.10 1.31 2.29
CA GLN A 44 24.00 1.95 3.24
C GLN A 44 23.36 2.10 4.63
N GLY A 45 24.15 2.55 5.62
CA GLY A 45 23.69 2.76 6.98
C GLY A 45 23.13 1.49 7.64
N TYR A 46 21.94 1.57 8.23
CA TYR A 46 21.27 0.43 8.86
C TYR A 46 20.81 -0.62 7.83
N PHE A 47 20.52 -0.21 6.58
CA PHE A 47 20.10 -1.10 5.51
C PHE A 47 21.25 -1.96 4.96
N ALA A 48 22.51 -1.59 5.23
CA ALA A 48 23.70 -2.40 4.93
C ALA A 48 23.85 -3.60 5.88
N LYS A 49 23.18 -3.58 7.04
CA LYS A 49 23.32 -4.65 8.03
C LYS A 49 22.69 -5.93 7.51
N GLN A 50 23.47 -7.00 7.50
CA GLN A 50 23.05 -8.32 7.01
C GLN A 50 21.74 -8.79 7.65
N PHE A 51 21.59 -8.61 8.96
CA PHE A 51 20.34 -8.90 9.66
C PHE A 51 19.11 -8.18 9.07
N ILE A 52 19.25 -6.90 8.71
CA ILE A 52 18.16 -6.11 8.14
C ILE A 52 17.87 -6.55 6.69
N SER A 53 18.91 -6.73 5.89
CA SER A 53 18.81 -7.12 4.48
C SER A 53 18.29 -8.55 4.28
N GLU A 54 18.69 -9.51 5.11
CA GLU A 54 18.22 -10.90 4.97
C GLU A 54 16.76 -11.03 5.42
N ASN A 55 16.39 -10.37 6.53
CA ASN A 55 15.02 -10.38 7.01
C ASN A 55 14.04 -9.74 6.02
N SER A 56 14.50 -8.78 5.21
CA SER A 56 13.66 -8.13 4.21
C SER A 56 13.23 -9.09 3.09
N LEU A 57 14.01 -10.14 2.84
CA LEU A 57 13.74 -11.13 1.79
C LEU A 57 12.80 -12.25 2.24
N ILE A 58 12.82 -12.61 3.52
CA ILE A 58 12.01 -13.70 4.07
C ILE A 58 10.68 -13.22 4.67
N THR A 59 10.57 -11.94 5.02
CA THR A 59 9.38 -11.37 5.66
C THR A 59 8.42 -10.77 4.63
N GLU A 60 7.13 -10.73 4.97
CA GLU A 60 6.14 -9.98 4.19
C GLU A 60 6.47 -8.48 4.20
N PRO A 61 6.45 -7.76 3.06
CA PRO A 61 6.92 -6.37 2.96
C PRO A 61 6.31 -5.43 4.00
N VAL A 62 4.99 -5.48 4.19
CA VAL A 62 4.30 -4.62 5.17
C VAL A 62 4.74 -4.93 6.60
N LYS A 63 4.96 -6.21 6.94
CA LYS A 63 5.42 -6.61 8.27
C LYS A 63 6.87 -6.18 8.50
N TRP A 64 7.72 -6.30 7.49
CA TRP A 64 9.12 -5.89 7.59
C TRP A 64 9.26 -4.38 7.77
N TRP A 65 8.55 -3.56 6.99
CA TRP A 65 8.58 -2.11 7.18
C TRP A 65 8.09 -1.72 8.58
N LYS A 66 6.96 -2.30 9.04
CA LYS A 66 6.49 -2.09 10.42
C LYS A 66 7.52 -2.47 11.50
N PHE A 67 8.33 -3.51 11.27
CA PHE A 67 9.36 -3.92 12.21
C PHE A 67 10.46 -2.85 12.36
N ILE A 68 10.80 -2.15 11.28
CA ILE A 68 11.83 -1.10 11.29
C ILE A 68 11.26 0.32 11.46
N ASP A 69 9.99 0.46 11.85
CA ASP A 69 9.29 1.75 11.94
C ASP A 69 9.94 2.75 12.90
N HIS A 70 10.56 2.25 13.97
CA HIS A 70 11.29 3.08 14.94
C HIS A 70 12.71 3.44 14.48
N ILE A 71 13.22 2.78 13.44
CA ILE A 71 14.59 2.94 12.93
C ILE A 71 14.60 3.88 11.73
N SER A 72 13.60 3.78 10.85
CA SER A 72 13.56 4.48 9.58
C SER A 72 12.23 5.24 9.40
N PRO A 73 12.22 6.58 9.36
CA PRO A 73 11.05 7.36 8.96
C PRO A 73 10.40 6.90 7.64
N LEU A 74 11.20 6.41 6.68
CA LEU A 74 10.72 5.88 5.40
C LEU A 74 9.70 4.73 5.56
N SER A 75 9.80 3.96 6.64
CA SER A 75 8.83 2.90 6.98
C SER A 75 7.38 3.39 6.96
N LYS A 76 7.11 4.56 7.53
CA LYS A 76 5.73 5.08 7.64
C LYS A 76 5.11 5.30 6.28
N VAL A 77 5.91 5.83 5.35
CA VAL A 77 5.51 6.08 3.96
C VAL A 77 5.33 4.76 3.23
N GLU A 78 6.30 3.83 3.34
CA GLU A 78 6.22 2.53 2.67
C GLU A 78 5.07 1.66 3.17
N VAL A 79 4.77 1.65 4.47
CA VAL A 79 3.59 0.96 5.01
C VAL A 79 2.31 1.56 4.43
N ARG A 80 2.20 2.89 4.32
CA ARG A 80 1.03 3.54 3.70
C ARG A 80 0.90 3.16 2.23
N ILE A 81 1.99 3.21 1.46
CA ILE A 81 2.01 2.82 0.04
C ILE A 81 1.60 1.35 -0.11
N LEU A 82 2.25 0.43 0.59
CA LEU A 82 2.03 -1.01 0.46
C LEU A 82 0.63 -1.45 0.93
N THR A 83 0.04 -0.73 1.89
CA THR A 83 -1.35 -0.99 2.32
C THR A 83 -2.39 -0.30 1.43
N ALA A 84 -2.01 0.78 0.74
CA ALA A 84 -2.86 1.51 -0.18
C ALA A 84 -2.86 0.92 -1.60
N LEU A 85 -1.77 0.26 -2.02
CA LEU A 85 -1.69 -0.44 -3.30
C LEU A 85 -2.82 -1.46 -3.37
N CYS A 86 -3.85 -1.10 -4.12
CA CYS A 86 -5.03 -1.90 -4.33
C CYS A 86 -4.59 -3.21 -4.97
N THR A 87 -4.54 -4.30 -4.18
CA THR A 87 -4.58 -5.64 -4.77
C THR A 87 -5.71 -5.65 -5.82
N SER A 88 -5.50 -6.18 -7.01
CA SER A 88 -6.54 -6.27 -8.05
C SER A 88 -7.86 -6.79 -7.46
N ALA A 89 -7.78 -7.77 -6.55
CA ALA A 89 -8.89 -8.31 -5.78
C ALA A 89 -9.66 -7.29 -4.91
N ALA A 90 -9.02 -6.25 -4.38
CA ALA A 90 -9.71 -5.16 -3.66
C ALA A 90 -10.51 -4.29 -4.63
N THR A 91 -9.92 -3.95 -5.78
CA THR A 91 -10.56 -3.17 -6.85
C THR A 91 -11.71 -3.97 -7.47
N GLU A 92 -11.51 -5.26 -7.75
CA GLU A 92 -12.55 -6.19 -8.22
C GLU A 92 -13.71 -6.30 -7.24
N ARG A 93 -13.46 -6.34 -5.92
CA ARG A 93 -14.52 -6.32 -4.91
C ARG A 93 -15.28 -5.00 -4.90
N ALA A 94 -14.60 -3.87 -5.10
CA ALA A 94 -15.25 -2.57 -5.24
C ALA A 94 -16.14 -2.52 -6.49
N PHE A 95 -15.64 -2.97 -7.64
CA PHE A 95 -16.41 -3.05 -8.88
C PHE A 95 -17.56 -4.06 -8.83
N SER A 96 -17.38 -5.20 -8.16
CA SER A 96 -18.47 -6.16 -7.92
C SER A 96 -19.59 -5.53 -7.07
N THR A 97 -19.22 -4.76 -6.05
CA THR A 97 -20.18 -4.04 -5.20
C THR A 97 -20.91 -2.96 -6.01
N PHE A 98 -20.18 -2.22 -6.85
CA PHE A 98 -20.75 -1.23 -7.77
C PHE A 98 -21.71 -1.88 -8.77
N SER A 99 -21.31 -2.97 -9.42
CA SER A 99 -22.13 -3.74 -10.37
C SER A 99 -23.41 -4.28 -9.73
N TRP A 100 -23.35 -4.67 -8.45
CA TRP A 100 -24.55 -5.01 -7.70
C TRP A 100 -25.45 -3.77 -7.54
N ILE A 101 -24.94 -2.65 -7.01
CA ILE A 101 -25.72 -1.42 -6.73
C ILE A 101 -26.32 -0.82 -8.01
N HIS A 102 -25.54 -0.77 -9.08
CA HIS A 102 -25.89 -0.20 -10.37
C HIS A 102 -25.84 -1.30 -11.44
N SER A 103 -26.96 -2.00 -11.58
CA SER A 103 -27.14 -3.05 -12.60
C SER A 103 -28.12 -2.59 -13.67
N LYS A 104 -28.15 -3.26 -14.83
CA LYS A 104 -29.10 -2.96 -15.92
C LYS A 104 -30.57 -2.94 -15.46
N LYS A 105 -30.92 -3.72 -14.44
CA LYS A 105 -32.26 -3.77 -13.82
C LYS A 105 -32.47 -2.71 -12.72
N ARG A 106 -31.39 -2.15 -12.13
CA ARG A 106 -31.39 -1.14 -11.05
C ARG A 106 -30.63 0.13 -11.46
N ASN A 107 -30.95 0.71 -12.62
CA ASN A 107 -30.23 1.85 -13.21
C ASN A 107 -30.79 3.23 -12.84
N ARG A 108 -31.80 3.32 -11.95
CA ARG A 108 -32.45 4.59 -11.57
C ARG A 108 -31.59 5.53 -10.71
N LEU A 109 -30.40 5.08 -10.31
CA LEU A 109 -29.46 5.87 -9.50
C LEU A 109 -28.54 6.68 -10.41
N THR A 110 -28.33 7.95 -10.05
CA THR A 110 -27.26 8.76 -10.66
C THR A 110 -25.89 8.19 -10.27
N THR A 111 -24.89 8.41 -11.12
CA THR A 111 -23.51 7.93 -10.90
C THR A 111 -22.97 8.36 -9.53
N GLU A 112 -23.17 9.62 -9.15
CA GLU A 112 -22.74 10.17 -7.86
C GLU A 112 -23.38 9.45 -6.66
N ARG A 113 -24.66 9.10 -6.76
CA ARG A 113 -25.36 8.34 -5.70
C ARG A 113 -24.88 6.89 -5.65
N ALA A 114 -24.62 6.28 -6.79
CA ALA A 114 -24.09 4.92 -6.87
C ALA A 114 -22.67 4.83 -6.27
N GLU A 115 -21.81 5.82 -6.52
CA GLU A 115 -20.48 5.91 -5.87
C GLU A 115 -20.58 6.03 -4.36
N LYS A 116 -21.38 6.98 -3.85
CA LYS A 116 -21.58 7.16 -2.40
C LYS A 116 -22.09 5.88 -1.73
N LEU A 117 -23.06 5.20 -2.35
CA LEU A 117 -23.58 3.92 -1.85
C LEU A 117 -22.54 2.80 -1.91
N THR A 118 -21.70 2.77 -2.95
CA THR A 118 -20.62 1.79 -3.09
C THR A 118 -19.58 1.98 -1.99
N TYR A 119 -19.15 3.22 -1.75
CA TYR A 119 -18.26 3.57 -0.66
C TYR A 119 -18.83 3.16 0.70
N LEU A 120 -20.08 3.53 0.98
CA LEU A 120 -20.75 3.18 2.24
C LEU A 120 -20.86 1.66 2.40
N SER A 121 -21.33 0.94 1.37
CA SER A 121 -21.51 -0.51 1.41
C SER A 121 -20.18 -1.25 1.61
N TYR A 122 -19.14 -0.84 0.87
CA TYR A 122 -17.82 -1.45 0.96
C TYR A 122 -17.19 -1.22 2.33
N ASN A 123 -17.15 0.03 2.81
CA ASN A 123 -16.57 0.36 4.11
C ASN A 123 -17.37 -0.24 5.28
N TRP A 124 -18.70 -0.28 5.16
CA TRP A 124 -19.54 -0.95 6.16
C TRP A 124 -19.23 -2.44 6.23
N LYS A 125 -19.06 -3.13 5.09
CA LYS A 125 -18.64 -4.55 5.08
C LYS A 125 -17.25 -4.73 5.68
N LEU A 126 -16.30 -3.84 5.42
CA LEU A 126 -14.97 -3.90 6.00
C LEU A 126 -15.00 -3.74 7.53
N LYS A 127 -15.73 -2.74 8.05
CA LYS A 127 -15.86 -2.50 9.49
C LYS A 127 -16.60 -3.62 10.22
N ASN A 128 -17.53 -4.30 9.55
CA ASN A 128 -18.35 -5.37 10.15
C ASN A 128 -17.86 -6.79 9.84
N LYS A 129 -16.66 -6.96 9.24
CA LYS A 129 -16.06 -8.28 9.11
C LYS A 129 -15.72 -8.82 10.51
N LYS A 130 -16.54 -9.74 11.02
CA LYS A 130 -16.12 -10.62 12.13
C LYS A 130 -14.90 -11.40 11.66
N VAL A 131 -13.81 -11.34 12.42
CA VAL A 131 -12.63 -12.19 12.21
C VAL A 131 -13.11 -13.64 12.27
N LYS A 132 -13.14 -14.32 11.12
CA LYS A 132 -13.38 -15.76 11.09
C LYS A 132 -12.09 -16.43 11.55
N PHE A 133 -12.05 -16.85 12.81
CA PHE A 133 -11.00 -17.76 13.25
C PHE A 133 -11.15 -19.08 12.48
N PRO A 134 -10.04 -19.67 11.98
CA PRO A 134 -10.09 -21.00 11.38
C PRO A 134 -10.63 -21.98 12.42
N LYS A 135 -11.60 -22.81 12.02
CA LYS A 135 -12.05 -23.92 12.85
C LYS A 135 -10.88 -24.90 12.95
N ILE A 136 -10.43 -25.12 14.18
CA ILE A 136 -9.50 -26.19 14.58
C ILE A 136 -10.15 -27.53 14.27
#